data_AF-A0AAJ4NA05-F1
#
_entry.id   AF-A0AAJ4NA05-F1
#
_cell.length_a   1.000
_cell.length_b   1.000
_cell.length_c   1.000
_cell.angle_alpha   90.00
_cell.angle_beta   90.00
_cell.angle_gamma   90.00
#
_symmetry.space_group_name_H-M   'P 1'
#
loop_
_entity.id
_entity.type
_entity.pdbx_description
1 polymer ?
#
loop_
_entity_poly.entity_id
_entity_poly.type
_entity_poly.pdbx_seq_one_letter_code
_entity_poly.pdbx_strand_id
1 'polypeptide(L)'
;MAVIPVQLQLQQIPDRIRGMATAALHQANTHAVYMDPGKEHWSLMSVLNTAHAGELFIKAIIAKVNPLLVFKTVDPSAIPTDEAVIAALLSNGMTHNFEKLPTVLFTTTGITVPNLPVFERLRKARNSIQHFCPPDGEQDPSALSLEFIYSIIDPLIYSQFGLFAIEFHEDDNVSYDYVVGTLLSRQIRFSVPDDFAVTEIELEDEIEDASESYKEWFRSELRRIGKADLITF
;
A
#
# COMPACT_ATOMS: atom_id res chain seq x y z
N MET A 1 -5.16 34.48 -8.22
CA MET A 1 -4.42 33.27 -7.82
C MET A 1 -2.98 33.43 -8.28
N ALA A 2 -2.00 33.16 -7.42
CA ALA A 2 -0.60 33.16 -7.82
C ALA A 2 -0.36 31.98 -8.78
N VAL A 3 0.34 32.25 -9.88
CA VAL A 3 0.68 31.26 -10.89
C VAL A 3 1.82 30.38 -10.34
N ILE A 4 1.61 29.07 -10.29
CA ILE A 4 2.61 28.11 -9.77
C ILE A 4 3.56 27.76 -10.92
N PRO A 5 4.88 27.98 -10.79
CA PRO A 5 5.83 27.67 -11.85
C PRO A 5 5.76 26.20 -12.30
N VAL A 6 5.88 25.97 -13.60
CA VAL A 6 5.93 24.65 -14.26
C VAL A 6 6.80 23.63 -13.51
N GLN A 7 8.02 24.02 -13.14
CA GLN A 7 8.95 23.16 -12.42
C GLN A 7 8.40 22.70 -11.06
N LEU A 8 7.72 23.61 -10.35
CA LEU A 8 7.11 23.30 -9.05
C LEU A 8 5.88 22.39 -9.23
N GLN A 9 5.11 22.56 -10.31
CA GLN A 9 4.00 21.66 -10.62
C GLN A 9 4.48 20.21 -10.85
N LEU A 10 5.57 20.03 -11.59
CA LEU A 10 6.18 18.70 -11.81
C LEU A 10 6.70 18.09 -10.51
N GLN A 11 7.40 18.89 -9.70
CA GLN A 11 7.94 18.43 -8.41
C GLN A 11 6.85 17.99 -7.41
N GLN A 12 5.62 18.50 -7.55
CA GLN A 12 4.49 18.12 -6.69
C GLN A 12 3.77 16.85 -7.15
N ILE A 13 3.98 16.35 -8.37
CA ILE A 13 3.30 15.16 -8.88
C ILE A 13 3.51 13.92 -7.98
N PRO A 14 4.74 13.57 -7.54
CA PRO A 14 4.95 12.42 -6.67
C PRO A 14 4.14 12.51 -5.37
N ASP A 15 4.12 13.69 -4.74
CA ASP A 15 3.38 13.91 -3.49
C ASP A 15 1.87 13.86 -3.69
N ARG A 16 1.34 14.41 -4.78
CA ARG A 16 -0.09 14.32 -5.12
C ARG A 16 -0.52 12.87 -5.34
N ILE A 17 0.29 12.09 -6.07
CA ILE A 17 0.03 10.65 -6.27
C ILE A 17 0.07 9.93 -4.92
N ARG A 18 1.09 10.20 -4.08
CA ARG A 18 1.22 9.61 -2.75
C ARG A 18 0.03 9.93 -1.84
N GLY A 19 -0.47 11.16 -1.85
CA GLY A 19 -1.65 11.55 -1.07
C GLY A 19 -2.88 10.72 -1.44
N MET A 20 -3.13 10.51 -2.73
CA MET A 20 -4.22 9.63 -3.19
C MET A 20 -3.95 8.15 -2.86
N ALA A 21 -2.70 7.70 -2.99
CA ALA A 21 -2.30 6.33 -2.64
C ALA A 21 -2.58 6.02 -1.16
N THR A 22 -2.29 6.99 -0.31
CA THR A 22 -2.49 6.92 1.14
C THR A 22 -3.98 6.81 1.47
N ALA A 23 -4.82 7.69 0.90
CA ALA A 23 -6.27 7.62 1.07
C ALA A 23 -6.85 6.25 0.62
N ALA A 24 -6.37 5.71 -0.50
CA ALA A 24 -6.75 4.38 -0.96
C ALA A 24 -6.29 3.27 0.01
N LEU A 25 -5.12 3.43 0.63
CA LEU A 25 -4.60 2.48 1.61
C LEU A 25 -5.42 2.48 2.90
N HIS A 26 -5.85 3.64 3.43
CA HIS A 26 -6.75 3.70 4.58
C HIS A 26 -7.99 2.82 4.36
N GLN A 27 -8.66 3.01 3.22
CA GLN A 27 -9.85 2.23 2.88
C GLN A 27 -9.54 0.75 2.64
N ALA A 28 -8.41 0.45 2.00
CA ALA A 28 -7.99 -0.93 1.73
C ALA A 28 -7.78 -1.70 3.03
N ASN A 29 -7.04 -1.11 3.97
CA ASN A 29 -6.71 -1.72 5.26
C ASN A 29 -7.97 -1.88 6.11
N THR A 30 -8.78 -0.84 6.25
CA THR A 30 -10.06 -0.89 6.99
C THR A 30 -10.99 -1.96 6.43
N HIS A 31 -11.25 -1.97 5.12
CA HIS A 31 -12.16 -2.96 4.53
C HIS A 31 -11.62 -4.40 4.60
N ALA A 32 -10.30 -4.58 4.73
CA ALA A 32 -9.69 -5.91 4.84
C ALA A 32 -9.66 -6.42 6.30
N VAL A 33 -9.58 -5.52 7.28
CA VAL A 33 -9.53 -5.83 8.72
C VAL A 33 -10.92 -6.00 9.32
N TYR A 34 -11.82 -5.04 9.08
CA TYR A 34 -13.10 -4.99 9.79
C TYR A 34 -14.20 -5.75 9.03
N MET A 35 -14.92 -6.61 9.75
CA MET A 35 -16.11 -7.28 9.26
C MET A 35 -17.35 -6.72 9.97
N ASP A 36 -18.00 -5.75 9.32
CA ASP A 36 -19.20 -5.11 9.85
C ASP A 36 -20.48 -5.72 9.24
N PRO A 37 -21.49 -6.07 10.06
CA PRO A 37 -22.81 -6.43 9.56
C PRO A 37 -23.39 -5.34 8.65
N GLY A 38 -23.88 -5.72 7.46
CA GLY A 38 -24.38 -4.77 6.46
C GLY A 38 -23.31 -4.17 5.53
N LYS A 39 -22.08 -4.69 5.57
CA LYS A 39 -20.97 -4.31 4.70
C LYS A 39 -20.46 -5.48 3.84
N GLU A 40 -21.36 -6.22 3.22
CA GLU A 40 -21.09 -7.49 2.53
C GLU A 40 -20.09 -7.37 1.38
N HIS A 41 -19.89 -6.17 0.84
CA HIS A 41 -18.98 -5.91 -0.28
C HIS A 41 -17.59 -5.41 0.15
N TRP A 42 -17.34 -5.17 1.44
CA TRP A 42 -16.04 -4.65 1.90
C TRP A 42 -14.87 -5.55 1.54
N SER A 43 -15.03 -6.87 1.64
CA SER A 43 -13.97 -7.81 1.24
C SER A 43 -13.57 -7.64 -0.23
N LEU A 44 -14.52 -7.50 -1.15
CA LEU A 44 -14.24 -7.27 -2.57
C LEU A 44 -13.70 -5.86 -2.82
N MET A 45 -14.24 -4.85 -2.12
CA MET A 45 -13.75 -3.48 -2.21
C MET A 45 -12.32 -3.34 -1.69
N SER A 46 -11.93 -4.13 -0.68
CA SER A 46 -10.56 -4.16 -0.17
C SER A 46 -9.58 -4.52 -1.29
N VAL A 47 -9.92 -5.46 -2.18
CA VAL A 47 -9.06 -5.85 -3.31
C VAL A 47 -8.92 -4.72 -4.31
N LEU A 48 -10.02 -4.02 -4.63
CA LEU A 48 -9.99 -2.89 -5.55
C LEU A 48 -9.19 -1.71 -4.99
N ASN A 49 -9.40 -1.39 -3.71
CA ASN A 49 -8.70 -0.32 -3.02
C ASN A 49 -7.22 -0.64 -2.85
N THR A 50 -6.88 -1.90 -2.51
CA THR A 50 -5.49 -2.37 -2.42
C THR A 50 -4.78 -2.27 -3.75
N ALA A 51 -5.42 -2.70 -4.85
CA ALA A 51 -4.85 -2.57 -6.19
C ALA A 51 -4.64 -1.10 -6.56
N HIS A 52 -5.59 -0.22 -6.23
CA HIS A 52 -5.46 1.21 -6.47
C HIS A 52 -4.32 1.84 -5.66
N ALA A 53 -4.23 1.54 -4.37
CA ALA A 53 -3.14 1.99 -3.49
C ALA A 53 -1.78 1.52 -4.02
N GLY A 54 -1.64 0.23 -4.34
CA GLY A 54 -0.42 -0.33 -4.92
C GLY A 54 -0.05 0.31 -6.26
N GLU A 55 -1.03 0.56 -7.14
CA GLU A 55 -0.83 1.25 -8.41
C GLU A 55 -0.22 2.64 -8.19
N LEU A 56 -0.82 3.41 -7.29
CA LEU A 56 -0.44 4.79 -7.02
C LEU A 56 0.89 4.86 -6.27
N PHE A 57 1.15 4.02 -5.27
CA PHE A 57 2.45 4.02 -4.58
C PHE A 57 3.60 3.71 -5.52
N ILE A 58 3.46 2.68 -6.37
CA ILE A 58 4.49 2.37 -7.37
C ILE A 58 4.69 3.54 -8.33
N LYS A 59 3.60 4.19 -8.79
CA LYS A 59 3.70 5.40 -9.62
C LYS A 59 4.35 6.57 -8.89
N ALA A 60 4.10 6.77 -7.60
CA ALA A 60 4.75 7.80 -6.79
C ALA A 60 6.25 7.55 -6.69
N ILE A 61 6.67 6.29 -6.50
CA ILE A 61 8.08 5.89 -6.48
C ILE A 61 8.75 6.18 -7.83
N ILE A 62 8.11 5.82 -8.95
CA ILE A 62 8.60 6.14 -10.31
C ILE A 62 8.70 7.66 -10.50
N ALA A 63 7.68 8.41 -10.07
CA ALA A 63 7.63 9.87 -10.21
C ALA A 63 8.73 10.59 -9.42
N LYS A 64 9.21 10.02 -8.30
CA LYS A 64 10.37 10.56 -7.55
C LYS A 64 11.64 10.59 -8.40
N VAL A 65 11.81 9.66 -9.33
CA VAL A 65 12.93 9.67 -10.27
C VAL A 65 12.72 10.73 -11.33
N ASN A 66 11.59 10.69 -12.03
CA ASN A 66 11.15 11.75 -12.93
C ASN A 66 9.61 11.69 -13.07
N PRO A 67 8.88 12.78 -12.78
CA PRO A 67 7.42 12.82 -12.85
C PRO A 67 6.83 12.43 -14.21
N LEU A 68 7.56 12.62 -15.31
CA LEU A 68 7.08 12.28 -16.65
C LEU A 68 7.08 10.77 -16.91
N LEU A 69 7.88 9.98 -16.18
CA LEU A 69 7.98 8.53 -16.34
C LEU A 69 6.73 7.77 -15.90
N VAL A 70 5.76 8.42 -15.25
CA VAL A 70 4.47 7.78 -14.96
C VAL A 70 3.56 7.71 -16.20
N PHE A 71 3.85 8.52 -17.22
CA PHE A 71 3.07 8.62 -18.45
C PHE A 71 3.65 7.73 -19.54
N LYS A 72 2.80 6.92 -20.16
CA LYS A 72 3.20 5.87 -21.09
C LYS A 72 3.79 6.40 -22.41
N THR A 73 3.32 7.56 -22.86
CA THR A 73 3.58 8.08 -24.22
C THR A 73 4.35 9.40 -24.21
N VAL A 74 4.94 9.77 -23.08
CA VAL A 74 5.67 11.04 -22.93
C VAL A 74 7.17 10.76 -22.96
N ASP A 75 7.90 11.57 -23.72
CA ASP A 75 9.36 11.56 -23.68
C ASP A 75 9.83 12.24 -22.38
N PRO A 76 10.49 11.51 -21.46
CA PRO A 76 10.92 12.07 -20.18
C PRO A 76 12.04 13.11 -20.31
N SER A 77 12.69 13.23 -21.48
CA SER A 77 13.69 14.26 -21.77
C SER A 77 13.07 15.58 -22.25
N ALA A 78 11.82 15.54 -22.70
CA ALA A 78 11.07 16.71 -23.17
C ALA A 78 10.36 17.41 -22.00
N ILE A 79 11.13 18.05 -21.12
CA ILE A 79 10.58 18.78 -19.96
C ILE A 79 9.66 19.91 -20.46
N PRO A 80 8.36 19.90 -20.11
CA PRO A 80 7.45 20.97 -20.49
C PRO A 80 7.94 22.31 -19.96
N THR A 81 7.84 23.37 -20.77
CA THR A 81 8.14 24.75 -20.36
C THR A 81 6.90 25.62 -20.20
N ASP A 82 5.73 25.09 -20.58
CA ASP A 82 4.44 25.78 -20.58
C ASP A 82 3.46 25.07 -19.63
N GLU A 83 2.75 25.86 -18.83
CA GLU A 83 1.74 25.40 -17.88
C GLU A 83 0.56 24.74 -18.57
N ALA A 84 0.18 25.20 -19.76
CA ALA A 84 -0.91 24.60 -20.53
C ALA A 84 -0.56 23.14 -20.93
N VAL A 85 0.71 22.86 -21.19
CA VAL A 85 1.18 21.50 -21.51
C VAL A 85 1.12 20.61 -20.28
N ILE A 86 1.52 21.11 -19.10
CA ILE A 86 1.39 20.35 -17.85
C ILE A 86 -0.08 20.08 -17.52
N ALA A 87 -0.95 21.09 -17.65
CA ALA A 87 -2.38 20.93 -17.40
C ALA A 87 -2.99 19.88 -18.34
N ALA A 88 -2.66 19.94 -19.64
CA ALA A 88 -3.10 18.95 -20.62
C ALA A 88 -2.58 17.53 -20.30
N LEU A 89 -1.34 17.42 -19.84
CA LEU A 89 -0.74 16.16 -19.43
C LEU A 89 -1.43 15.57 -18.18
N LEU A 90 -1.72 16.40 -17.18
CA LEU A 90 -2.41 15.95 -15.96
C LEU A 90 -3.87 15.55 -16.23
N SER A 91 -4.54 16.21 -17.18
CA SER A 91 -5.95 15.90 -17.50
C SER A 91 -6.11 14.74 -18.48
N ASN A 92 -5.21 14.60 -19.47
CA ASN A 92 -5.38 13.66 -20.59
C ASN A 92 -4.26 12.62 -20.71
N GLY A 93 -3.22 12.72 -19.88
CA GLY A 93 -2.06 11.85 -19.95
C GLY A 93 -2.42 10.41 -19.60
N MET A 94 -2.09 9.48 -20.49
CA MET A 94 -2.22 8.05 -20.21
C MET A 94 -1.07 7.59 -19.31
N THR A 95 -1.39 7.11 -18.12
CA THR A 95 -0.39 6.53 -17.21
C THR A 95 -0.20 5.04 -17.45
N HIS A 96 0.88 4.47 -16.93
CA HIS A 96 1.11 3.03 -17.00
C HIS A 96 0.00 2.24 -16.29
N ASN A 97 -0.50 1.18 -16.93
CA ASN A 97 -1.50 0.28 -16.34
C ASN A 97 -0.86 -0.60 -15.25
N PHE A 98 -1.66 -1.05 -14.27
CA PHE A 98 -1.25 -1.90 -13.16
C PHE A 98 -0.30 -3.05 -13.56
N GLU A 99 -0.64 -3.82 -14.59
CA GLU A 99 0.16 -4.97 -15.08
C GLU A 99 1.58 -4.59 -15.52
N LYS A 100 1.79 -3.36 -15.99
CA LYS A 100 3.11 -2.90 -16.46
C LYS A 100 3.97 -2.34 -15.36
N LEU A 101 3.40 -2.03 -14.20
CA LEU A 101 4.10 -1.35 -13.12
C LEU A 101 5.32 -2.11 -12.57
N PRO A 102 5.30 -3.45 -12.40
CA PRO A 102 6.50 -4.15 -11.94
C PRO A 102 7.70 -3.94 -12.87
N THR A 103 7.49 -4.02 -14.19
CA THR A 103 8.54 -3.78 -15.18
C THR A 103 8.99 -2.32 -15.18
N VAL A 104 8.05 -1.38 -15.19
CA VAL A 104 8.38 0.05 -15.23
C VAL A 104 9.16 0.46 -13.98
N LEU A 105 8.70 0.04 -12.80
CA LEU A 105 9.39 0.27 -11.53
C LEU A 105 10.84 -0.21 -11.59
N PHE A 106 11.06 -1.46 -12.00
CA PHE A 106 12.41 -2.01 -12.12
C PHE A 106 13.27 -1.24 -13.10
N THR A 107 12.77 -0.96 -14.31
CA THR A 107 13.54 -0.28 -15.34
C THR A 107 13.91 1.16 -14.99
N THR A 108 13.10 1.84 -14.17
CA THR A 108 13.29 3.26 -13.84
C THR A 108 14.03 3.47 -12.52
N THR A 109 13.90 2.54 -11.57
CA THR A 109 14.40 2.70 -10.20
C THR A 109 15.38 1.60 -9.77
N GLY A 110 15.43 0.48 -10.48
CA GLY A 110 16.14 -0.74 -10.06
C GLY A 110 15.39 -1.54 -8.98
N ILE A 111 14.26 -1.06 -8.47
CA ILE A 111 13.48 -1.72 -7.42
C ILE A 111 12.61 -2.81 -8.02
N THR A 112 12.62 -4.00 -7.41
CA THR A 112 11.72 -5.10 -7.75
C THR A 112 10.50 -5.10 -6.83
N VAL A 113 9.34 -5.48 -7.34
CA VAL A 113 8.16 -5.77 -6.49
C VAL A 113 8.50 -6.94 -5.55
N PRO A 114 8.39 -6.79 -4.21
CA PRO A 114 8.93 -7.78 -3.27
C PRO A 114 8.28 -9.18 -3.38
N ASN A 115 6.98 -9.24 -3.66
CA ASN A 115 6.22 -10.50 -3.77
C ASN A 115 5.42 -10.57 -5.08
N LEU A 116 6.10 -10.83 -6.18
CA LEU A 116 5.47 -10.90 -7.51
C LEU A 116 4.32 -11.93 -7.62
N PRO A 117 4.39 -13.13 -7.00
CA PRO A 117 3.26 -14.05 -6.98
C PRO A 117 1.96 -13.44 -6.39
N VAL A 118 2.07 -12.72 -5.28
CA VAL A 118 0.92 -12.03 -4.67
C VAL A 118 0.44 -10.89 -5.54
N PHE A 119 1.37 -10.18 -6.20
CA PHE A 119 1.01 -9.14 -7.16
C PHE A 119 0.11 -9.67 -8.28
N GLU A 120 0.47 -10.82 -8.84
CA GLU A 120 -0.30 -11.47 -9.91
C GLU A 120 -1.65 -12.01 -9.44
N ARG A 121 -1.73 -12.53 -8.20
CA ARG A 121 -3.00 -12.95 -7.59
C ARG A 121 -3.94 -11.77 -7.43
N LEU A 122 -3.48 -10.66 -6.84
CA LEU A 122 -4.29 -9.45 -6.69
C LEU A 122 -4.70 -8.88 -8.04
N ARG A 123 -3.81 -8.84 -9.04
CA ARG A 123 -4.14 -8.38 -10.40
C ARG A 123 -5.30 -9.18 -11.00
N LYS A 124 -5.26 -10.51 -10.89
CA LYS A 124 -6.32 -11.39 -11.39
C LYS A 124 -7.62 -11.17 -10.64
N ALA A 125 -7.58 -11.16 -9.31
CA ALA A 125 -8.75 -10.92 -8.47
C ALA A 125 -9.42 -9.57 -8.78
N ARG A 126 -8.62 -8.49 -8.85
CA ARG A 126 -9.09 -7.15 -9.24
C ARG A 126 -9.75 -7.14 -10.61
N ASN A 127 -9.17 -7.81 -11.60
CA ASN A 127 -9.77 -7.90 -12.93
C ASN A 127 -11.10 -8.67 -12.91
N SER A 128 -11.18 -9.81 -12.22
CA SER A 128 -12.42 -10.57 -12.09
C SER A 128 -13.53 -9.75 -11.43
N ILE A 129 -13.21 -9.06 -10.33
CA ILE A 129 -14.17 -8.20 -9.61
C ILE A 129 -14.67 -7.06 -10.51
N GLN A 130 -13.78 -6.41 -11.28
CA GLN A 130 -14.16 -5.37 -12.24
C GLN A 130 -15.04 -5.90 -13.40
N HIS A 131 -14.93 -7.19 -13.71
CA HIS A 131 -15.79 -7.88 -14.65
C HIS A 131 -17.04 -8.49 -13.98
N PHE A 132 -17.31 -8.16 -12.71
CA PHE A 132 -18.45 -8.61 -11.93
C PHE A 132 -18.47 -10.14 -11.70
N CYS A 133 -17.29 -10.77 -11.71
CA CYS A 133 -17.10 -12.19 -11.43
C CYS A 133 -16.51 -12.40 -10.03
N PRO A 134 -16.83 -13.53 -9.35
CA PRO A 134 -16.04 -13.98 -8.21
C PRO A 134 -14.56 -14.09 -8.60
N PRO A 135 -13.62 -13.73 -7.72
CA PRO A 135 -12.20 -13.89 -8.00
C PRO A 135 -11.85 -15.38 -8.06
N ASP A 136 -11.51 -15.86 -9.25
CA ASP A 136 -11.24 -17.29 -9.48
C ASP A 136 -10.10 -17.80 -8.59
N GLY A 137 -10.41 -18.77 -7.73
CA GLY A 137 -9.45 -19.39 -6.84
C GLY A 137 -9.07 -18.56 -5.60
N GLU A 138 -9.71 -17.41 -5.37
CA GLU A 138 -9.53 -16.62 -4.16
C GLU A 138 -10.79 -16.68 -3.29
N GLN A 139 -10.68 -17.34 -2.14
CA GLN A 139 -11.82 -17.56 -1.23
C GLN A 139 -11.93 -16.48 -0.15
N ASP A 140 -10.82 -15.82 0.20
CA ASP A 140 -10.79 -14.73 1.17
C ASP A 140 -10.15 -13.48 0.53
N PRO A 141 -10.96 -12.63 -0.14
CA PRO A 141 -10.50 -11.38 -0.73
C PRO A 141 -9.83 -10.44 0.29
N SER A 142 -10.27 -10.45 1.54
CA SER A 142 -9.67 -9.64 2.61
C SER A 142 -8.28 -10.16 2.98
N ALA A 143 -8.08 -11.48 3.07
CA ALA A 143 -6.75 -12.07 3.24
C ALA A 143 -5.80 -11.67 2.12
N LEU A 144 -6.24 -11.77 0.86
CA LEU A 144 -5.42 -11.39 -0.29
C LEU A 144 -5.02 -9.92 -0.24
N SER A 145 -5.93 -9.04 0.17
CA SER A 145 -5.65 -7.62 0.36
C SER A 145 -4.59 -7.39 1.44
N LEU A 146 -4.74 -7.98 2.63
CA LEU A 146 -3.74 -7.87 3.70
C LEU A 146 -2.38 -8.43 3.25
N GLU A 147 -2.36 -9.61 2.62
CA GLU A 147 -1.14 -10.21 2.10
C GLU A 147 -0.44 -9.26 1.11
N PHE A 148 -1.18 -8.63 0.20
CA PHE A 148 -0.62 -7.65 -0.73
C PHE A 148 -0.16 -6.37 -0.04
N ILE A 149 -0.96 -5.81 0.88
CA ILE A 149 -0.59 -4.61 1.64
C ILE A 149 0.74 -4.85 2.34
N TYR A 150 0.87 -5.92 3.10
CA TYR A 150 2.02 -6.09 4.00
C TYR A 150 3.22 -6.82 3.36
N SER A 151 3.03 -7.58 2.28
CA SER A 151 4.16 -8.16 1.55
C SER A 151 4.66 -7.34 0.37
N ILE A 152 3.95 -6.27 -0.03
CA ILE A 152 4.33 -5.42 -1.17
C ILE A 152 4.27 -3.93 -0.82
N ILE A 153 3.11 -3.42 -0.41
CA ILE A 153 2.95 -1.97 -0.19
C ILE A 153 3.81 -1.53 0.98
N ASP A 154 3.65 -2.15 2.14
CA ASP A 154 4.36 -1.84 3.38
C ASP A 154 5.89 -1.75 3.21
N PRO A 155 6.60 -2.78 2.71
CA PRO A 155 8.06 -2.69 2.50
C PRO A 155 8.45 -1.62 1.46
N LEU A 156 7.62 -1.38 0.44
CA LEU A 156 7.88 -0.32 -0.54
C LEU A 156 7.72 1.06 0.09
N ILE A 157 6.66 1.30 0.87
CA ILE A 157 6.42 2.62 1.45
C ILE A 157 7.34 2.91 2.62
N TYR A 158 7.72 1.89 3.40
CA TYR A 158 8.73 2.00 4.43
C TYR A 158 10.08 2.41 3.82
N SER A 159 10.56 1.66 2.81
CA SER A 159 11.87 1.95 2.21
C SER A 159 11.92 3.26 1.41
N GLN A 160 10.80 3.69 0.80
CA GLN A 160 10.79 4.85 -0.09
C GLN A 160 10.27 6.13 0.55
N PHE A 161 9.49 6.03 1.63
CA PHE A 161 8.83 7.17 2.27
C PHE A 161 8.94 7.17 3.80
N GLY A 162 9.45 6.11 4.43
CA GLY A 162 9.50 5.99 5.89
C GLY A 162 8.11 5.88 6.52
N LEU A 163 7.14 5.33 5.79
CA LEU A 163 5.75 5.16 6.23
C LEU A 163 5.49 3.71 6.65
N PHE A 164 4.56 3.49 7.57
CA PHE A 164 4.20 2.17 8.07
C PHE A 164 2.75 1.86 7.69
N ALA A 165 2.49 0.72 7.02
CA ALA A 165 1.15 0.44 6.50
C ALA A 165 0.08 0.33 7.59
N ILE A 166 0.47 -0.11 8.80
CA ILE A 166 -0.43 -0.25 9.95
C ILE A 166 -1.04 1.08 10.40
N GLU A 167 -0.40 2.22 10.11
CA GLU A 167 -0.88 3.56 10.50
C GLU A 167 -2.00 4.09 9.60
N PHE A 168 -2.34 3.37 8.51
CA PHE A 168 -3.33 3.81 7.55
C PHE A 168 -4.61 2.98 7.67
N HIS A 169 -5.56 3.48 8.45
CA HIS A 169 -6.95 3.01 8.58
C HIS A 169 -7.91 4.19 8.76
N GLU A 170 -9.20 4.04 8.44
CA GLU A 170 -10.16 5.16 8.42
C GLU A 170 -10.55 5.75 9.78
N ASP A 171 -10.37 5.01 10.89
CA ASP A 171 -10.69 5.53 12.22
C ASP A 171 -9.48 6.20 12.88
N ASP A 172 -9.33 7.51 12.66
CA ASP A 172 -8.25 8.31 13.25
C ASP A 172 -8.35 8.45 14.78
N ASN A 173 -9.46 8.02 15.41
CA ASN A 173 -9.64 8.11 16.87
C ASN A 173 -9.21 6.84 17.62
N VAL A 174 -8.95 5.76 16.89
CA VAL A 174 -8.54 4.47 17.45
C VAL A 174 -7.09 4.23 17.05
N SER A 175 -6.29 3.63 17.92
CA SER A 175 -4.96 3.14 17.57
C SER A 175 -5.07 2.05 16.49
N TYR A 176 -3.96 1.69 15.83
CA TYR A 176 -3.91 0.58 14.87
C TYR A 176 -4.06 -0.81 15.53
N ASP A 177 -4.59 -0.89 16.74
CA ASP A 177 -4.67 -2.07 17.60
C ASP A 177 -5.36 -3.25 16.90
N TYR A 178 -6.55 -3.04 16.34
CA TYR A 178 -7.29 -4.10 15.64
C TYR A 178 -6.65 -4.50 14.30
N VAL A 179 -5.97 -3.56 13.64
CA VAL A 179 -5.15 -3.88 12.47
C VAL A 179 -4.05 -4.84 12.90
N VAL A 180 -3.29 -4.49 13.94
CA VAL A 180 -2.21 -5.31 14.49
C VAL A 180 -2.72 -6.69 14.94
N GLY A 181 -3.79 -6.77 15.71
CA GLY A 181 -4.36 -8.06 16.16
C GLY A 181 -4.72 -8.97 14.97
N THR A 182 -5.32 -8.39 13.92
CA THR A 182 -5.61 -9.14 12.68
C THR A 182 -4.34 -9.64 11.98
N LEU A 183 -3.25 -8.87 11.99
CA LEU A 183 -1.99 -9.29 11.39
C LEU A 183 -1.29 -10.37 12.20
N LEU A 184 -1.30 -10.27 13.53
CA LEU A 184 -0.70 -11.25 14.43
C LEU A 184 -1.40 -12.61 14.32
N SER A 185 -2.73 -12.63 14.43
CA SER A 185 -3.54 -13.85 14.30
C SER A 185 -3.40 -14.52 12.93
N ARG A 186 -3.19 -13.73 11.87
CA ARG A 186 -2.94 -14.22 10.50
C ARG A 186 -1.46 -14.47 10.18
N GLN A 187 -0.54 -14.23 11.12
CA GLN A 187 0.91 -14.37 10.94
C GLN A 187 1.48 -13.55 9.77
N ILE A 188 0.93 -12.35 9.55
CA ILE A 188 1.36 -11.42 8.51
C ILE A 188 2.44 -10.52 9.09
N ARG A 189 3.61 -10.46 8.44
CA ARG A 189 4.70 -9.58 8.86
C ARG A 189 4.44 -8.16 8.40
N PHE A 190 4.79 -7.18 9.21
CA PHE A 190 4.61 -5.75 8.93
C PHE A 190 5.80 -4.94 9.45
N SER A 191 6.01 -3.76 8.88
CA SER A 191 7.00 -2.80 9.35
C SER A 191 6.52 -2.21 10.68
N VAL A 192 7.37 -2.31 11.71
CA VAL A 192 7.04 -1.87 13.07
C VAL A 192 7.60 -0.46 13.31
N PRO A 193 6.77 0.55 13.62
CA PRO A 193 7.25 1.90 13.92
C PRO A 193 8.02 1.93 15.25
N ASP A 194 8.94 2.89 15.40
CA ASP A 194 9.80 2.96 16.59
C ASP A 194 9.02 3.31 17.87
N ASP A 195 7.88 4.00 17.74
CA ASP A 195 6.97 4.32 18.82
C ASP A 195 5.83 3.29 19.02
N PHE A 196 5.88 2.15 18.32
CA PHE A 196 4.84 1.10 18.30
C PHE A 196 4.25 0.80 19.68
N ALA A 197 3.00 1.16 19.92
CA ALA A 197 2.23 0.80 21.09
C ALA A 197 0.85 0.27 20.68
N VAL A 198 0.27 -0.60 21.49
CA VAL A 198 -1.13 -1.00 21.39
C VAL A 198 -1.81 -0.88 22.75
N THR A 199 -3.12 -0.61 22.76
CA THR A 199 -3.87 -0.31 23.99
C THR A 199 -5.14 -1.12 24.19
N GLU A 200 -5.80 -1.52 23.11
CA GLU A 200 -7.11 -2.22 23.12
C GLU A 200 -6.98 -3.73 22.93
N ILE A 201 -5.78 -4.23 22.64
CA ILE A 201 -5.50 -5.66 22.43
C ILE A 201 -4.38 -6.13 23.35
N GLU A 202 -4.45 -7.41 23.75
CA GLU A 202 -3.37 -8.11 24.42
C GLU A 202 -2.53 -8.85 23.38
N LEU A 203 -1.29 -8.41 23.16
CA LEU A 203 -0.42 -8.96 22.10
C LEU A 203 -0.16 -10.47 22.26
N GLU A 204 -0.13 -10.95 23.51
CA GLU A 204 0.09 -12.38 23.81
C GLU A 204 -1.08 -13.24 23.35
N ASP A 205 -2.32 -12.78 23.56
CA ASP A 205 -3.53 -13.48 23.15
C ASP A 205 -3.61 -13.54 21.61
N GLU A 206 -3.35 -12.43 20.93
CA GLU A 206 -3.44 -12.33 19.46
C GLU A 206 -2.39 -13.18 18.73
N ILE A 207 -1.25 -13.46 19.36
CA ILE A 207 -0.14 -14.23 18.78
C ILE A 207 -0.04 -15.66 19.33
N GLU A 208 -0.91 -16.07 20.26
CA GLU A 208 -0.82 -17.36 20.97
C GLU A 208 -0.71 -18.55 20.01
N ASP A 209 -1.58 -18.59 19.00
CA ASP A 209 -1.67 -19.68 18.01
C ASP A 209 -0.68 -19.53 16.84
N ALA A 210 0.14 -18.48 16.83
CA ALA A 210 1.13 -18.27 15.78
C ALA A 210 2.27 -19.29 15.84
N SER A 211 2.91 -19.55 14.70
CA SER A 211 4.10 -20.38 14.63
C SER A 211 5.27 -19.77 15.41
N GLU A 212 6.14 -20.63 15.96
CA GLU A 212 7.33 -20.17 16.69
C GLU A 212 8.24 -19.28 15.84
N SER A 213 8.36 -19.55 14.53
CA SER A 213 9.17 -18.71 13.63
C SER A 213 8.57 -17.31 13.43
N TYR A 214 7.24 -17.17 13.50
CA TYR A 214 6.58 -15.87 13.47
C TYR A 214 6.74 -15.14 14.80
N LYS A 215 6.53 -15.84 15.92
CA LYS A 215 6.78 -15.32 17.28
C LYS A 215 8.22 -14.82 17.46
N GLU A 216 9.21 -15.57 16.99
CA GLU A 216 10.63 -15.17 16.99
C GLU A 216 10.87 -13.90 16.18
N TRP A 217 10.27 -13.79 14.99
CA TRP A 217 10.35 -12.58 14.19
C TRP A 217 9.76 -11.37 14.94
N PHE A 218 8.56 -11.51 15.50
CA PHE A 218 7.90 -10.40 16.19
C PHE A 218 8.67 -9.97 17.45
N ARG A 219 9.18 -10.92 18.25
CA ARG A 219 10.11 -10.64 19.37
C ARG A 219 11.35 -9.86 18.90
N SER A 220 11.91 -10.21 17.74
CA SER A 220 13.06 -9.51 17.18
C SER A 220 12.74 -8.06 16.83
N GLU A 221 11.57 -7.80 16.23
CA GLU A 221 11.13 -6.43 15.94
C GLU A 221 10.89 -5.62 17.21
N LEU A 222 10.25 -6.20 18.23
CA LEU A 222 10.04 -5.54 19.51
C LEU A 222 11.36 -5.23 20.23
N ARG A 223 12.34 -6.13 20.17
CA ARG A 223 13.71 -5.86 20.68
C ARG A 223 14.39 -4.73 19.92
N ARG A 224 14.23 -4.66 18.60
CA ARG A 224 14.81 -3.59 17.76
C ARG A 224 14.37 -2.21 18.22
N ILE A 225 13.11 -2.08 18.62
CA ILE A 225 12.51 -0.81 19.09
C ILE A 225 12.57 -0.62 20.61
N GLY A 226 13.22 -1.53 21.35
CA GLY A 226 13.35 -1.44 22.80
C GLY A 226 12.07 -1.72 23.60
N LYS A 227 11.11 -2.44 23.01
CA LYS A 227 9.81 -2.81 23.61
C LYS A 227 9.64 -4.32 23.78
N ALA A 228 10.73 -5.01 24.11
CA ALA A 228 10.74 -6.46 24.29
C ALA A 228 9.89 -6.94 25.48
N ASP A 229 9.54 -6.04 26.39
CA ASP A 229 8.71 -6.25 27.56
C ASP A 229 7.21 -6.33 27.26
N LEU A 230 6.79 -5.98 26.04
CA LEU A 230 5.40 -6.10 25.60
C LEU A 230 4.91 -7.55 25.44
N ILE A 231 5.81 -8.53 25.43
CA ILE A 231 5.49 -9.97 25.39
C ILE A 231 6.47 -10.74 26.28
N THR A 232 6.00 -11.79 26.96
CA THR A 232 6.75 -12.46 28.05
C THR A 232 7.28 -13.86 27.72
N PHE A 233 6.92 -14.43 26.56
CA PHE A 233 7.26 -15.79 26.15
C PHE A 233 8.51 -15.90 25.27
#